data_AF-A0A1M5V6V9-F1
#
_entry.id   AF-A0A1M5V6V9-F1
#
_cell.length_a   1.000
_cell.length_b   1.000
_cell.length_c   1.000
_cell.angle_alpha   90.00
_cell.angle_beta   90.00
_cell.angle_gamma   90.00
#
_symmetry.space_group_name_H-M   'P 1'
#
loop_
_entity.id
_entity.type
_entity.pdbx_description
1 polymer ?
#
loop_
_entity_poly.entity_id
_entity_poly.type
_entity_poly.pdbx_seq_one_letter_code
_entity_poly.pdbx_strand_id
1 'polypeptide(L)'
;MTKSNQIITGILGVSMFMFGILKFINPFKTWYSVQIIKSELPFYDLSFWSGQIGEIFISLLLLFALRYNTRVSNNIFNKIFTIGNIGVIIIMIMAFYVHLHPNVPADVLPLKIRTPYIPGLFLLLAVLNLYIKHYNLKQ
;
A
#
# COMPACT_ATOMS: atom_id res chain seq x y z
N MET A 1 -17.91 -0.13 10.23
CA MET A 1 -17.02 0.97 9.76
C MET A 1 -17.84 2.24 9.67
N THR A 2 -17.24 3.41 9.90
CA THR A 2 -17.88 4.67 9.50
C THR A 2 -17.80 4.87 7.99
N LYS A 3 -18.58 5.81 7.44
CA LYS A 3 -18.50 6.18 6.01
C LYS A 3 -17.08 6.61 5.62
N SER A 4 -16.41 7.39 6.48
CA SER A 4 -15.02 7.83 6.25
C SER A 4 -14.05 6.64 6.18
N ASN A 5 -14.15 5.67 7.09
CA ASN A 5 -13.34 4.46 7.01
C ASN A 5 -13.58 3.68 5.71
N GLN A 6 -14.84 3.57 5.26
CA GLN A 6 -15.17 2.87 4.01
C GLN A 6 -14.53 3.54 2.79
N ILE A 7 -14.63 4.88 2.70
CA ILE A 7 -14.05 5.65 1.59
C ILE A 7 -12.54 5.48 1.56
N ILE A 8 -11.85 5.71 2.68
CA ILE A 8 -10.39 5.59 2.75
C ILE A 8 -9.94 4.16 2.43
N THR A 9 -10.61 3.16 3.00
CA THR A 9 -10.31 1.74 2.73
C THR A 9 -10.52 1.39 1.25
N GLY A 10 -11.56 1.92 0.62
CA GLY A 10 -11.81 1.73 -0.81
C GLY A 10 -10.72 2.34 -1.68
N ILE A 11 -10.33 3.59 -1.40
CA ILE A 11 -9.23 4.27 -2.11
C ILE A 11 -7.94 3.46 -1.97
N LEU A 12 -7.52 3.15 -0.74
CA LEU A 12 -6.31 2.38 -0.49
C LEU A 12 -6.35 1.00 -1.15
N GLY A 13 -7.44 0.26 -0.97
CA GLY A 13 -7.61 -1.09 -1.51
C GLY A 13 -7.55 -1.12 -3.04
N VAL A 14 -8.36 -0.31 -3.72
CA VAL A 14 -8.41 -0.29 -5.19
C VAL A 14 -7.09 0.20 -5.79
N SER A 15 -6.52 1.29 -5.26
CA SER A 15 -5.29 1.85 -5.80
C SER A 15 -4.08 0.92 -5.59
N MET A 16 -3.93 0.33 -4.41
CA MET A 16 -2.85 -0.63 -4.17
C MET A 16 -2.98 -1.89 -5.02
N PHE A 17 -4.22 -2.38 -5.23
CA PHE A 17 -4.44 -3.50 -6.14
C PHE A 17 -3.99 -3.16 -7.56
N MET A 18 -4.39 -1.98 -8.05
CA MET A 18 -3.99 -1.51 -9.37
C MET A 18 -2.47 -1.38 -9.50
N PHE A 19 -1.78 -0.76 -8.53
CA PHE A 19 -0.31 -0.63 -8.56
C PHE A 19 0.39 -2.00 -8.51
N GLY A 20 -0.12 -2.93 -7.71
CA GLY A 20 0.39 -4.30 -7.65
C GLY A 20 0.27 -5.03 -8.98
N ILE A 21 -0.89 -4.93 -9.65
CA ILE A 21 -1.11 -5.54 -10.96
C ILE A 21 -0.28 -4.89 -12.06
N LEU A 22 -0.14 -3.57 -12.08
CA LEU A 22 0.61 -2.86 -13.11
C LEU A 22 2.07 -3.31 -13.16
N LYS A 23 2.67 -3.69 -12.03
CA LYS A 23 4.05 -4.20 -11.96
C LYS A 23 4.28 -5.52 -12.71
N PHE A 24 3.23 -6.20 -13.18
CA PHE A 24 3.34 -7.37 -14.07
C PHE A 24 3.38 -7.00 -15.56
N ILE A 25 3.07 -5.74 -15.91
CA ILE A 25 2.83 -5.27 -17.28
C ILE A 25 3.92 -4.27 -17.69
N ASN A 26 4.40 -4.34 -18.94
CA ASN A 26 5.35 -3.35 -19.45
C ASN A 26 4.64 -2.01 -19.77
N PRO A 27 5.27 -0.84 -19.52
CA PRO A 27 6.65 -0.65 -19.07
C PRO A 27 6.84 -0.69 -17.54
N PHE A 28 5.76 -0.74 -16.76
CA PHE A 28 5.80 -0.66 -15.29
C PHE A 28 6.62 -1.78 -14.63
N LYS A 29 6.58 -3.00 -15.18
CA LYS A 29 7.44 -4.11 -14.73
C LYS A 29 8.93 -3.75 -14.81
N THR A 30 9.35 -3.18 -15.93
CA THR A 30 10.74 -2.74 -16.14
C THR A 30 11.09 -1.61 -15.18
N TRP A 31 10.23 -0.60 -15.03
CA TRP A 31 10.44 0.50 -14.10
C TRP A 31 10.60 0.01 -12.66
N TYR A 32 9.73 -0.89 -12.23
CA TYR A 32 9.80 -1.49 -10.91
C TYR A 32 11.07 -2.34 -10.71
N SER A 33 11.49 -3.13 -11.71
CA SER A 33 12.76 -3.86 -11.63
C SER A 33 13.96 -2.92 -11.47
N VAL A 34 14.01 -1.81 -12.23
CA VAL A 34 15.04 -0.78 -12.08
C VAL A 34 15.01 -0.18 -10.68
N GLN A 35 13.83 0.13 -10.14
CA GLN A 35 13.69 0.63 -8.78
C GLN A 35 14.27 -0.35 -7.75
N ILE A 36 13.98 -1.65 -7.83
CA ILE A 36 14.50 -2.65 -6.89
C ILE A 36 16.02 -2.81 -7.02
N ILE A 37 16.56 -2.89 -8.24
CA ILE A 37 18.02 -3.02 -8.47
C ILE A 37 18.76 -1.77 -7.96
N LYS A 38 18.25 -0.58 -8.31
CA LYS A 38 18.92 0.70 -8.00
C LYS A 38 18.70 1.20 -6.58
N SER A 39 17.74 0.64 -5.85
CA SER A 39 17.53 0.93 -4.43
C SER A 39 18.39 0.08 -3.50
N GLU A 40 19.20 -0.83 -4.06
CA GLU A 40 20.15 -1.67 -3.32
C GLU A 40 19.48 -2.47 -2.19
N LEU A 41 18.20 -2.81 -2.36
CA LEU A 41 17.49 -3.65 -1.42
C LEU A 41 18.14 -5.05 -1.37
N PRO A 42 18.29 -5.63 -0.17
CA PRO A 42 18.84 -6.97 -0.03
C PRO A 42 17.91 -8.00 -0.67
N PHE A 43 18.48 -9.11 -1.12
CA PHE A 43 17.73 -10.24 -1.70
C PHE A 43 16.80 -9.81 -2.85
N TYR A 44 17.38 -9.48 -4.00
CA TYR A 44 16.66 -8.95 -5.17
C TYR A 44 15.34 -9.67 -5.47
N ASP A 45 15.36 -11.00 -5.61
CA ASP A 45 14.16 -11.78 -5.97
C ASP A 45 13.07 -11.65 -4.90
N LEU A 46 13.45 -11.74 -3.62
CA LEU A 46 12.51 -11.60 -2.52
C LEU A 46 11.92 -10.19 -2.48
N SER A 47 12.73 -9.15 -2.64
CA SER A 47 12.29 -7.76 -2.68
C SER A 47 11.35 -7.49 -3.86
N PHE A 48 11.69 -8.01 -5.05
CA PHE A 48 10.88 -7.88 -6.25
C PHE A 48 9.51 -8.53 -6.09
N TRP A 49 9.46 -9.78 -5.63
CA TRP A 49 8.21 -10.52 -5.46
C TRP A 49 7.38 -10.03 -4.29
N SER A 50 8.02 -9.72 -3.14
CA SER A 50 7.32 -9.22 -1.96
C SER A 50 6.62 -7.89 -2.20
N GLY A 51 7.22 -6.96 -2.97
CA GLY A 51 6.55 -5.69 -3.25
C GLY A 51 5.33 -5.82 -4.17
N GLN A 52 5.33 -6.76 -5.13
CA GLN A 52 4.17 -7.02 -5.99
C GLN A 52 3.07 -7.78 -5.26
N ILE A 53 3.43 -8.94 -4.70
CA ILE A 53 2.50 -9.83 -4.02
C ILE A 53 1.98 -9.16 -2.74
N GLY A 54 2.82 -8.42 -2.02
CA GLY A 54 2.43 -7.68 -0.84
C GLY A 54 1.36 -6.61 -1.13
N GLU A 55 1.53 -5.83 -2.19
CA GLU A 55 0.52 -4.84 -2.60
C GLU A 55 -0.83 -5.50 -2.95
N ILE A 56 -0.79 -6.60 -3.70
CA ILE A 56 -2.00 -7.35 -4.07
C ILE A 56 -2.65 -7.99 -2.84
N PHE A 57 -1.87 -8.62 -1.97
CA PHE A 57 -2.40 -9.28 -0.79
C PHE A 57 -3.04 -8.29 0.18
N ILE A 58 -2.35 -7.19 0.50
CA ILE A 58 -2.86 -6.16 1.40
C ILE A 58 -4.10 -5.47 0.82
N SER A 59 -4.12 -5.19 -0.49
CA SER A 59 -5.31 -4.63 -1.13
C SER A 59 -6.50 -5.58 -1.06
N LEU A 60 -6.31 -6.88 -1.29
CA LEU A 60 -7.38 -7.87 -1.16
C LEU A 60 -7.91 -7.94 0.27
N LEU A 61 -7.06 -7.85 1.30
CA LEU A 61 -7.51 -7.75 2.69
C LEU A 61 -8.36 -6.51 2.94
N LEU A 62 -7.95 -5.34 2.42
CA LEU A 62 -8.70 -4.10 2.56
C LEU A 62 -10.04 -4.14 1.81
N LEU A 63 -10.06 -4.67 0.59
CA LEU A 63 -11.29 -4.83 -0.21
C LEU A 63 -12.24 -5.85 0.44
N PHE A 64 -11.69 -6.93 1.00
CA PHE A 64 -12.46 -7.89 1.80
C PHE A 64 -13.07 -7.20 3.02
N ALA A 65 -12.28 -6.43 3.78
CA ALA A 65 -12.77 -5.67 4.92
C ALA A 65 -13.89 -4.69 4.51
N LEU A 66 -13.74 -4.01 3.37
CA LEU A 66 -14.75 -3.09 2.84
C LEU A 66 -16.06 -3.81 2.50
N ARG A 67 -15.99 -4.96 1.81
CA ARG A 67 -17.17 -5.70 1.33
C ARG A 67 -17.92 -6.42 2.45
N TYR A 68 -17.20 -6.95 3.44
CA TYR A 68 -17.76 -7.84 4.46
C TYR A 68 -17.83 -7.22 5.87
N ASN A 69 -17.78 -5.89 5.96
CA ASN A 69 -17.73 -5.18 7.25
C ASN A 69 -18.90 -5.42 8.21
N THR A 70 -20.04 -5.93 7.74
CA THR A 70 -21.22 -6.30 8.55
C THR A 70 -21.47 -7.80 8.63
N ARG A 71 -20.70 -8.61 7.89
CA ARG A 71 -20.95 -10.06 7.72
C ARG A 71 -19.95 -10.95 8.47
N VAL A 72 -18.91 -10.36 9.05
CA VAL A 72 -17.82 -11.06 9.74
C VAL A 72 -17.80 -10.64 11.21
N SER A 73 -17.38 -11.53 12.10
CA SER A 73 -17.26 -11.21 13.53
C SER A 73 -16.36 -9.98 13.75
N ASN A 74 -16.73 -9.14 14.71
CA ASN A 74 -16.02 -7.88 14.98
C ASN A 74 -14.52 -8.09 15.24
N ASN A 75 -14.13 -9.19 15.90
CA ASN A 75 -12.73 -9.50 16.17
C ASN A 75 -11.93 -9.80 14.89
N ILE A 76 -12.46 -10.67 14.02
CA ILE A 76 -11.80 -11.01 12.75
C ILE A 76 -11.74 -9.77 11.84
N PHE A 77 -12.85 -9.04 11.74
CA PHE A 77 -12.90 -7.80 10.98
C PHE A 77 -11.85 -6.78 11.44
N ASN A 78 -11.75 -6.54 12.76
CA ASN A 78 -10.78 -5.58 13.30
C ASN A 78 -9.34 -6.01 13.03
N LYS A 79 -9.03 -7.31 13.10
CA LYS A 79 -7.71 -7.86 12.76
C LYS A 79 -7.39 -7.63 11.28
N ILE A 80 -8.27 -8.03 10.36
CA ILE A 80 -8.05 -7.86 8.91
C ILE A 80 -7.87 -6.38 8.56
N PHE A 81 -8.74 -5.52 9.08
CA PHE A 81 -8.65 -4.08 8.85
C PHE A 81 -7.33 -3.50 9.35
N THR A 82 -6.91 -3.88 10.56
CA THR A 82 -5.67 -3.37 11.16
C THR A 82 -4.44 -3.88 10.43
N ILE A 83 -4.38 -5.18 10.12
CA ILE A 83 -3.29 -5.79 9.35
C ILE A 83 -3.20 -5.15 7.96
N GLY A 84 -4.33 -4.93 7.28
CA GLY A 84 -4.36 -4.27 5.99
C GLY A 84 -3.73 -2.88 6.04
N ASN A 85 -4.16 -2.02 6.98
CA ASN A 85 -3.61 -0.66 7.09
C ASN A 85 -2.14 -0.64 7.54
N ILE A 86 -1.73 -1.50 8.47
CA ILE A 86 -0.31 -1.64 8.84
C ILE A 86 0.52 -2.11 7.64
N GLY A 87 0.01 -3.04 6.84
CA GLY A 87 0.64 -3.46 5.60
C GLY A 87 0.84 -2.31 4.62
N VAL A 88 -0.16 -1.45 4.44
CA VAL A 88 -0.02 -0.23 3.63
C VAL A 88 1.11 0.65 4.17
N ILE A 89 1.14 0.90 5.48
CA ILE A 89 2.16 1.73 6.12
C ILE A 89 3.56 1.19 5.82
N ILE A 90 3.79 -0.11 6.01
CA ILE A 90 5.08 -0.75 5.74
C ILE A 90 5.47 -0.61 4.27
N ILE A 91 4.56 -0.92 3.34
CA ILE A 91 4.83 -0.82 1.89
C ILE A 91 5.12 0.63 1.50
N MET A 92 4.39 1.61 2.05
CA MET A 92 4.63 3.02 1.74
C MET A 92 5.95 3.53 2.31
N ILE A 93 6.39 3.06 3.49
CA ILE A 93 7.72 3.37 4.03
C ILE A 93 8.82 2.84 3.09
N MET A 94 8.67 1.62 2.59
CA MET A 94 9.61 1.06 1.61
C MET A 94 9.59 1.84 0.30
N ALA A 95 8.42 2.26 -0.17
CA ALA A 95 8.30 3.12 -1.35
C ALA A 95 8.96 4.49 -1.14
N PHE A 96 8.85 5.08 0.06
CA PHE A 96 9.57 6.30 0.44
C PHE A 96 11.08 6.11 0.32
N TYR A 97 11.60 5.02 0.89
CA TYR A 97 13.02 4.69 0.80
C TYR A 97 13.48 4.62 -0.66
N VAL A 98 12.75 3.87 -1.51
CA VAL A 98 13.06 3.74 -2.94
C VAL A 98 13.04 5.09 -3.66
N HIS A 99 12.03 5.93 -3.39
CA HIS A 99 11.91 7.27 -3.99
C HIS A 99 13.06 8.21 -3.64
N LEU A 100 13.55 8.11 -2.40
CA LEU A 100 14.61 8.98 -1.89
C LEU A 100 16.01 8.41 -2.16
N HIS A 101 16.12 7.15 -2.60
CA HIS A 101 17.42 6.53 -2.87
C HIS A 101 18.13 7.23 -4.05
N PRO A 102 19.39 7.68 -3.88
CA PRO A 102 20.06 8.55 -4.85
C PRO A 102 20.24 7.90 -6.22
N ASN A 103 20.42 6.57 -6.23
CA ASN A 103 20.69 5.78 -7.43
C ASN A 103 19.42 5.43 -8.22
N VAL A 104 18.22 5.65 -7.65
CA VAL A 104 16.94 5.44 -8.35
C VAL A 104 16.65 6.67 -9.23
N PRO A 105 16.51 6.50 -10.56
CA PRO A 105 16.28 7.62 -11.46
C PRO A 105 14.80 8.03 -11.42
N ALA A 106 14.51 9.31 -11.70
CA ALA A 106 13.16 9.84 -11.55
C ALA A 106 12.19 9.31 -12.62
N ASP A 107 12.70 8.97 -13.80
CA ASP A 107 11.93 8.51 -14.97
C ASP A 107 11.20 7.17 -14.77
N VAL A 108 11.70 6.33 -13.84
CA VAL A 108 11.06 5.07 -13.46
C VAL A 108 10.08 5.22 -12.30
N LEU A 109 9.99 6.39 -11.67
CA LEU A 109 9.09 6.63 -10.53
C LEU A 109 7.69 7.06 -11.00
N PRO A 110 6.65 6.83 -10.17
CA PRO A 110 5.34 7.41 -10.39
C PRO A 110 5.43 8.93 -10.59
N LEU A 111 4.69 9.45 -11.57
CA LEU A 111 4.69 10.87 -11.96
C LEU A 111 6.05 11.42 -12.45
N LYS A 112 7.06 10.56 -12.62
CA LYS A 112 8.42 10.92 -13.06
C LYS A 112 9.14 11.93 -12.17
N ILE A 113 8.83 11.92 -10.87
CA ILE A 113 9.39 12.83 -9.86
C ILE A 113 9.96 12.02 -8.69
N ARG A 114 11.03 12.55 -8.06
CA ARG A 114 11.64 11.92 -6.88
C ARG A 114 10.79 12.09 -5.62
N THR A 115 10.16 13.25 -5.46
CA THR A 115 9.40 13.55 -4.24
C THR A 115 8.26 12.53 -4.04
N PRO A 116 8.22 11.82 -2.89
CA PRO A 116 7.29 10.71 -2.66
C PRO A 116 5.88 11.18 -2.26
N TYR A 117 5.21 11.97 -3.10
CA TYR A 117 3.87 12.48 -2.80
C TYR A 117 2.82 11.36 -2.72
N ILE A 118 2.83 10.40 -3.66
CA ILE A 118 1.88 9.27 -3.65
C ILE A 118 2.12 8.38 -2.41
N PRO A 119 3.36 7.91 -2.12
CA PRO A 119 3.64 7.19 -0.88
C PRO A 119 3.24 7.99 0.37
N GLY A 120 3.52 9.30 0.41
CA GLY A 120 3.15 10.22 1.49
C GLY A 120 1.65 10.27 1.75
N LEU A 121 0.87 10.46 0.70
CA LEU A 121 -0.58 10.49 0.79
C LEU A 121 -1.15 9.16 1.29
N PHE A 122 -0.66 8.04 0.76
CA PHE A 122 -1.19 6.72 1.11
C PHE A 122 -0.82 6.33 2.53
N LEU A 123 0.39 6.67 2.96
CA LEU A 123 0.84 6.53 4.35
C LEU A 123 -0.07 7.34 5.29
N LEU A 124 -0.32 8.61 4.98
CA LEU A 124 -1.20 9.47 5.77
C LEU A 124 -2.62 8.89 5.84
N LEU A 125 -3.17 8.46 4.70
CA LEU A 125 -4.50 7.87 4.64
C LEU A 125 -4.60 6.60 5.49
N ALA A 126 -3.61 5.72 5.45
CA ALA A 126 -3.59 4.50 6.26
C ALA A 126 -3.55 4.80 7.77
N VAL A 127 -2.72 5.77 8.19
CA VAL A 127 -2.66 6.22 9.58
C VAL A 127 -3.99 6.86 10.03
N LEU A 128 -4.57 7.74 9.21
CA LEU A 128 -5.86 8.36 9.49
C LEU A 128 -6.98 7.32 9.57
N ASN A 129 -6.96 6.28 8.72
CA ASN A 129 -7.97 5.22 8.73
C ASN A 129 -7.95 4.45 10.06
N LEU A 130 -6.76 4.11 10.56
CA LEU A 130 -6.58 3.49 11.89
C LEU A 130 -7.02 4.42 13.01
N TYR A 131 -6.60 5.69 12.96
CA TYR A 131 -6.96 6.69 13.96
C TYR A 131 -8.47 6.89 14.08
N ILE A 132 -9.17 7.09 12.95
CA ILE A 132 -10.64 7.23 12.91
C ILE A 132 -11.31 5.98 13.49
N LYS A 133 -10.82 4.79 13.13
CA LYS A 133 -11.40 3.54 13.64
C LYS A 133 -11.24 3.43 15.17
N HIS A 134 -10.08 3.77 15.71
CA HIS A 134 -9.81 3.76 17.15
C HIS A 134 -10.64 4.79 17.91
N TYR A 135 -10.73 6.01 17.39
CA TYR A 135 -11.52 7.08 17.99
C TYR A 135 -13.00 6.69 18.13
N ASN A 136 -13.58 6.08 17.09
CA ASN A 136 -14.97 5.63 17.11
C ASN A 136 -15.24 4.38 17.96
N LEU A 137 -14.20 3.67 18.45
CA LEU A 137 -14.39 2.57 19.40
C LEU A 137 -14.46 3.07 20.86
N LYS A 138 -14.03 4.32 21.11
CA LYS A 138 -14.05 4.93 22.44
C LYS A 138 -15.35 5.69 22.75
N GLN A 139 -16.16 5.95 21.73
CA GLN A 139 -17.51 6.51 21.86
C GLN A 139 -18.52 5.38 21.94
#